data_AF-A0A945QIU1-F1
#
_entry.id   AF-A0A945QIU1-F1
#
_cell.length_a   1.000
_cell.length_b   1.000
_cell.length_c   1.000
_cell.angle_alpha   90.00
_cell.angle_beta   90.00
_cell.angle_gamma   90.00
#
_symmetry.space_group_name_H-M   'P 1'
#
loop_
_entity.id
_entity.type
_entity.pdbx_description
1 polymer ?
#
loop_
_entity_poly.entity_id
_entity_poly.type
_entity_poly.pdbx_seq_one_letter_code
_entity_poly.pdbx_strand_id
1 'polypeptide(L)'
;MDEAYIRAAQKELRGHGYDAGPVDGAMGAKTRAAVRAYQGDAGLPVTGEVTKELVDHLMFAQPKVTRFAAPAPGAVLDIQRDLADRGYYLGPLDGIDGPATRGAVDRFLADAGLTHSPEPSARLRDQIRAAPPEVRAK
;
A
#
# COMPACT_ATOMS: atom_id res chain seq x y z
N MET A 1 19.01 -17.43 17.22
CA MET A 1 18.97 -16.07 16.66
C MET A 1 18.89 -15.09 17.80
N ASP A 2 19.74 -14.07 17.78
CA ASP A 2 19.81 -13.09 18.87
C ASP A 2 18.57 -12.19 18.88
N GLU A 3 18.07 -11.89 20.08
CA GLU A 3 16.95 -10.99 20.33
C GLU A 3 17.13 -9.63 19.62
N ALA A 4 18.38 -9.17 19.49
CA ALA A 4 18.74 -7.95 18.78
C ALA A 4 18.34 -7.97 17.28
N TYR A 5 18.45 -9.11 16.61
CA TYR A 5 18.04 -9.26 15.20
C TYR A 5 16.52 -9.21 15.05
N ILE A 6 15.78 -9.80 16.00
CA ILE A 6 14.32 -9.77 16.00
C ILE A 6 13.84 -8.33 16.25
N ARG A 7 14.46 -7.61 17.19
CA ARG A 7 14.16 -6.18 17.42
C ARG A 7 14.42 -5.33 16.18
N ALA A 8 15.54 -5.54 15.50
CA ALA A 8 15.85 -4.84 14.27
C ALA A 8 14.80 -5.12 13.18
N ALA A 9 14.43 -6.40 12.99
CA ALA A 9 13.40 -6.80 12.04
C ALA A 9 12.03 -6.19 12.38
N GLN A 10 11.59 -6.27 13.64
CA GLN A 10 10.32 -5.69 14.11
C GLN A 10 10.27 -4.18 13.86
N LYS A 11 11.37 -3.46 14.14
CA LYS A 11 11.47 -2.01 13.92
C LYS A 11 11.35 -1.67 12.44
N GLU A 12 12.09 -2.37 11.58
CA GLU A 12 12.07 -2.13 10.14
C GLU A 12 10.73 -2.52 9.52
N LEU A 13 10.18 -3.70 9.85
CA LEU A 13 8.85 -4.12 9.41
C LEU A 13 7.80 -3.05 9.70
N ARG A 14 7.85 -2.43 10.89
CA ARG A 14 6.96 -1.32 11.25
C ARG A 14 7.21 -0.06 10.42
N GLY A 15 8.47 0.25 10.11
CA GLY A 15 8.85 1.37 9.23
C GLY A 15 8.35 1.19 7.79
N HIS A 16 8.34 -0.06 7.31
CA HIS A 16 7.82 -0.48 6.01
C HIS A 16 6.31 -0.65 5.96
N GLY A 17 5.62 -0.57 7.11
CA GLY A 17 4.15 -0.58 7.22
C GLY A 17 3.53 -1.93 7.62
N TYR A 18 4.33 -2.92 8.02
CA TYR A 18 3.86 -4.21 8.49
C TYR A 18 3.67 -4.22 10.02
N ASP A 19 2.54 -4.75 10.52
CA ASP A 19 2.27 -4.86 11.96
C ASP A 19 3.03 -6.03 12.60
N ALA A 20 4.30 -5.81 12.95
CA ALA A 20 5.13 -6.81 13.65
C ALA A 20 4.84 -6.91 15.15
N GLY A 21 3.94 -6.09 15.69
CA GLY A 21 3.70 -5.96 17.13
C GLY A 21 4.76 -5.10 17.85
N PRO A 22 4.86 -5.18 19.18
CA PRO A 22 5.87 -4.45 19.95
C PRO A 22 7.29 -4.87 19.56
N VAL A 23 8.23 -3.92 19.59
CA VAL A 23 9.66 -4.16 19.30
C VAL A 23 10.35 -4.69 20.57
N ASP A 24 9.90 -5.84 21.04
CA ASP A 24 10.36 -6.49 22.26
C ASP A 24 11.47 -7.52 22.00
N GLY A 25 11.74 -7.87 20.74
CA GLY A 25 12.69 -8.89 20.36
C GLY A 25 12.16 -10.31 20.48
N ALA A 26 10.87 -10.48 20.77
CA ALA A 26 10.22 -11.77 20.81
C ALA A 26 9.62 -12.13 19.45
N MET A 27 9.86 -13.37 19.00
CA MET A 27 9.18 -13.91 17.82
C MET A 27 7.74 -14.32 18.16
N GLY A 28 6.86 -13.34 18.26
CA GLY A 28 5.43 -13.52 18.47
C GLY A 28 4.65 -13.82 17.18
N ALA A 29 3.37 -14.19 17.33
CA ALA A 29 2.49 -14.47 16.18
C ALA A 29 2.38 -13.28 15.21
N LYS A 30 2.33 -12.05 15.74
CA LYS A 30 2.30 -10.81 14.95
C LYS A 30 3.60 -10.60 14.16
N THR A 31 4.74 -10.75 14.82
CA THR A 31 6.06 -10.65 14.16
C THR A 31 6.18 -11.69 13.04
N ARG A 32 5.75 -12.94 13.30
CA ARG A 32 5.73 -14.01 12.29
C ARG A 32 4.85 -13.68 11.09
N ALA A 33 3.65 -13.12 11.33
CA ALA A 33 2.73 -12.71 10.28
C ALA A 33 3.30 -11.56 9.45
N ALA A 34 3.88 -10.54 10.09
CA ALA A 34 4.53 -9.42 9.42
C ALA A 34 5.72 -9.87 8.56
N VAL A 35 6.54 -10.79 9.06
CA VAL A 35 7.65 -11.38 8.29
C VAL A 35 7.13 -12.10 7.04
N ARG A 36 6.05 -12.89 7.17
CA ARG A 36 5.46 -13.60 6.02
C ARG A 36 4.92 -12.65 4.97
N ALA A 37 4.21 -11.60 5.40
CA ALA A 37 3.68 -10.57 4.51
C ALA A 37 4.82 -9.88 3.76
N TYR A 38 5.85 -9.45 4.48
CA TYR A 38 7.04 -8.84 3.88
C TYR A 38 7.74 -9.77 2.90
N GLN A 39 7.94 -11.04 3.25
CA GLN A 39 8.56 -12.02 2.36
C GLN A 39 7.76 -12.18 1.07
N GLY A 40 6.43 -12.22 1.16
CA GLY A 40 5.55 -12.26 -0.01
C GLY A 40 5.70 -11.03 -0.92
N ASP A 41 5.68 -9.83 -0.35
CA ASP A 41 5.86 -8.58 -1.11
C ASP A 41 7.27 -8.43 -1.70
N ALA A 42 8.29 -8.89 -0.99
CA ALA A 42 9.69 -8.83 -1.41
C ALA A 42 10.06 -9.95 -2.41
N GLY A 43 9.17 -10.91 -2.67
CA GLY A 43 9.46 -12.08 -3.52
C GLY A 43 10.45 -13.07 -2.89
N LEU A 44 10.56 -13.05 -1.56
CA LEU A 44 11.41 -13.96 -0.78
C LEU A 44 10.64 -15.24 -0.41
N PRO A 45 11.34 -16.33 -0.06
CA PRO A 45 10.69 -17.52 0.50
C PRO A 45 9.88 -17.19 1.75
N VAL A 46 8.58 -17.47 1.73
CA VAL A 46 7.65 -17.18 2.84
C VAL A 46 7.77 -18.21 3.96
N THR A 47 8.84 -18.12 4.74
CA THR A 47 9.10 -19.00 5.90
C THR A 47 8.41 -18.48 7.16
N GLY A 48 8.26 -17.16 7.28
CA GLY A 48 7.86 -16.49 8.51
C GLY A 48 8.94 -16.48 9.58
N GLU A 49 10.20 -16.66 9.19
CA GLU A 49 11.34 -16.67 10.09
C GLU A 49 12.23 -15.47 9.83
N VAL A 50 12.73 -14.86 10.91
CA VAL A 50 13.71 -13.77 10.81
C VAL A 50 15.07 -14.38 10.50
N THR A 51 15.49 -14.27 9.24
CA THR A 51 16.82 -14.68 8.78
C THR A 51 17.73 -13.46 8.63
N LYS A 52 19.05 -13.68 8.59
CA LYS A 52 20.00 -12.58 8.29
C LYS A 52 19.66 -11.92 6.95
N GLU A 53 19.32 -12.73 5.95
CA GLU A 53 18.94 -12.26 4.61
C GLU A 53 17.69 -11.37 4.64
N LEU A 54 16.67 -11.74 5.44
CA LEU A 54 15.49 -10.90 5.65
C LEU A 54 15.88 -9.53 6.24
N VAL A 55 16.74 -9.52 7.25
CA VAL A 55 17.17 -8.28 7.93
C VAL A 55 18.02 -7.42 6.99
N ASP A 56 18.92 -8.03 6.23
CA ASP A 56 19.70 -7.37 5.18
C ASP A 56 18.75 -6.73 4.13
N HIS A 57 17.73 -7.47 3.70
CA HIS A 57 16.73 -6.96 2.76
C HIS A 57 15.91 -5.81 3.37
N LEU A 58 15.53 -5.90 4.64
CA LEU A 58 14.79 -4.82 5.32
C LEU A 58 15.62 -3.53 5.44
N MET A 59 16.93 -3.66 5.68
CA MET A 59 17.85 -2.54 5.90
C MET A 59 18.38 -1.90 4.62
N PHE A 60 18.66 -2.72 3.58
CA PHE A 60 19.38 -2.27 2.39
C PHE A 60 18.56 -2.35 1.11
N ALA A 61 17.58 -3.26 1.04
CA ALA A 61 16.63 -3.22 -0.04
C ALA A 61 15.51 -2.25 0.33
N GLN A 62 15.11 -1.39 -0.60
CA GLN A 62 13.81 -0.75 -0.49
C GLN A 62 12.79 -1.81 -0.89
N PRO A 63 12.09 -2.50 0.03
CA PRO A 63 10.92 -3.25 -0.37
C PRO A 63 10.02 -2.26 -1.12
N LYS A 64 9.48 -2.69 -2.26
CA LYS A 64 8.45 -1.94 -2.95
C LYS A 64 7.33 -1.76 -1.93
N VAL A 65 7.21 -0.54 -1.41
CA VAL A 65 6.28 -0.22 -0.35
C VAL A 65 4.87 -0.28 -0.94
N THR A 66 4.24 -1.44 -0.86
CA THR A 66 2.78 -1.59 -0.89
C THR A 66 2.27 -1.12 0.47
N ARG A 67 2.30 0.21 0.65
CA ARG A 67 1.81 0.88 1.86
C ARG A 67 0.28 0.80 1.85
N PHE A 68 -0.26 -0.23 2.49
CA PHE A 68 -1.61 -0.23 3.04
C PHE A 68 -1.64 0.66 4.29
N ALA A 69 -1.27 1.93 4.14
CA ALA A 69 -1.74 2.95 5.06
C ALA A 69 -3.08 3.39 4.49
N ALA A 70 -4.17 3.26 5.26
CA ALA A 70 -5.42 3.93 4.92
C ALA A 70 -5.06 5.35 4.46
N PRO A 71 -5.47 5.78 3.26
CA PRO A 71 -5.08 7.07 2.73
C PRO A 71 -5.31 8.13 3.80
N ALA A 72 -4.26 8.91 4.10
CA ALA A 72 -4.38 10.03 5.03
C ALA A 72 -5.63 10.85 4.65
N PRO A 73 -6.43 11.38 5.58
CA PRO A 73 -7.75 11.96 5.27
C PRO A 73 -7.79 13.06 4.18
N GLY A 74 -6.65 13.63 3.75
CA GLY A 74 -6.60 14.49 2.54
C GLY A 74 -6.41 13.73 1.22
N ALA A 75 -5.85 12.53 1.28
CA ALA A 75 -5.45 11.79 0.11
C ALA A 75 -6.63 11.18 -0.66
N VAL A 76 -7.66 10.69 0.04
CA VAL A 76 -8.92 10.27 -0.58
C VAL A 76 -9.64 11.48 -1.16
N LEU A 77 -9.67 12.60 -0.43
CA LEU A 77 -10.34 13.81 -0.86
C LEU A 77 -9.76 14.34 -2.19
N ASP A 78 -8.43 14.35 -2.31
CA ASP A 78 -7.78 14.70 -3.57
C ASP A 78 -8.14 13.73 -4.70
N ILE A 79 -8.20 12.42 -4.43
CA ILE A 79 -8.56 11.41 -5.44
C ILE A 79 -10.02 11.58 -5.87
N GLN A 80 -10.94 11.76 -4.92
CA GLN A 80 -12.33 12.04 -5.21
C GLN A 80 -12.47 13.31 -6.06
N ARG A 81 -11.68 14.36 -5.78
CA ARG A 81 -11.70 15.61 -6.55
C ARG A 81 -11.16 15.42 -7.97
N ASP A 82 -10.02 14.74 -8.11
CA ASP A 82 -9.41 14.42 -9.41
C ASP A 82 -10.32 13.50 -10.25
N LEU A 83 -11.04 12.55 -9.62
CA LEU A 83 -12.04 11.71 -10.30
C LEU A 83 -13.33 12.47 -10.65
N ALA A 84 -13.74 13.43 -9.82
CA ALA A 84 -14.94 14.24 -10.08
C ALA A 84 -14.73 15.22 -11.25
N ASP A 85 -13.56 15.87 -11.31
CA ASP A 85 -13.17 16.74 -12.43
C ASP A 85 -13.21 16.01 -13.77
N ARG A 86 -12.85 14.72 -13.74
CA ARG A 86 -12.86 13.82 -14.92
C ARG A 86 -14.21 13.14 -15.16
N GLY A 87 -15.23 13.39 -14.33
CA GLY A 87 -16.58 12.84 -14.47
C GLY A 87 -16.75 11.37 -14.02
N TYR A 88 -15.74 10.78 -13.36
CA TYR A 88 -15.79 9.41 -12.84
C TYR A 88 -16.47 9.33 -11.46
N TYR A 89 -16.41 10.40 -10.67
CA TYR A 89 -16.96 10.45 -9.32
C TYR A 89 -18.10 11.47 -9.20
N LEU A 90 -19.29 11.00 -8.79
CA LEU A 90 -20.50 11.81 -8.60
C LEU A 90 -20.92 11.89 -7.11
N GLY A 91 -20.09 11.36 -6.21
CA GLY A 91 -20.35 11.33 -4.78
C GLY A 91 -19.84 12.58 -4.04
N PRO A 92 -19.99 12.62 -2.71
CA PRO A 92 -19.49 13.71 -1.88
C PRO A 92 -17.95 13.71 -1.81
N LEU A 93 -17.33 14.89 -1.90
CA LEU A 93 -15.89 15.09 -1.64
C LEU A 93 -15.64 15.14 -0.12
N ASP A 94 -15.86 14.02 0.55
CA ASP A 94 -15.84 13.88 2.00
C ASP A 94 -14.54 13.23 2.53
N GLY A 95 -13.66 12.77 1.63
CA GLY A 95 -12.44 12.06 1.98
C GLY A 95 -12.68 10.64 2.50
N ILE A 96 -13.87 10.08 2.31
CA ILE A 96 -14.23 8.73 2.77
C ILE A 96 -14.06 7.72 1.62
N ASP A 97 -13.37 6.60 1.89
CA ASP A 97 -13.15 5.52 0.93
C ASP A 97 -14.39 4.59 0.75
N GLY A 98 -15.56 5.19 0.60
CA GLY A 98 -16.83 4.49 0.47
C GLY A 98 -17.03 3.77 -0.88
N PRO A 99 -18.16 3.04 -1.03
CA PRO A 99 -18.47 2.30 -2.25
C PRO A 99 -18.54 3.20 -3.50
N ALA A 100 -18.97 4.46 -3.37
CA ALA A 100 -18.94 5.43 -4.45
C ALA A 100 -17.50 5.72 -4.92
N THR A 101 -16.56 5.88 -3.98
CA THR A 101 -15.15 6.17 -4.25
C THR A 101 -14.50 4.98 -4.95
N ARG A 102 -14.75 3.76 -4.44
CA ARG A 102 -14.25 2.52 -5.04
C ARG A 102 -14.79 2.29 -6.45
N GLY A 103 -16.08 2.51 -6.69
CA GLY A 103 -16.67 2.36 -8.03
C GLY A 103 -16.15 3.37 -9.06
N ALA A 104 -15.81 4.59 -8.62
CA ALA A 104 -15.19 5.59 -9.49
C ALA A 104 -13.74 5.25 -9.83
N VAL A 105 -12.96 4.75 -8.86
CA VAL A 105 -11.61 4.24 -9.08
C VAL A 105 -11.63 3.07 -10.07
N ASP A 106 -12.54 2.12 -9.88
CA ASP A 106 -12.66 0.94 -10.76
C ASP A 106 -12.96 1.34 -12.21
N ARG A 107 -13.90 2.28 -12.41
CA ARG A 107 -14.20 2.84 -13.74
C ARG A 107 -13.02 3.57 -14.36
N PHE A 108 -12.33 4.40 -13.60
CA PHE A 108 -11.14 5.11 -14.08
C PHE A 108 -10.05 4.13 -14.51
N LEU A 109 -9.79 3.10 -13.70
CA LEU A 109 -8.80 2.07 -14.00
C LEU A 109 -9.18 1.24 -15.23
N ALA A 110 -10.46 0.90 -15.38
CA ALA A 110 -10.98 0.18 -16.54
C ALA A 110 -10.85 1.00 -17.84
N ASP A 111 -11.14 2.30 -17.79
CA ASP A 111 -11.03 3.21 -18.93
C ASP A 111 -9.56 3.44 -19.31
N ALA A 112 -8.71 3.74 -18.32
CA ALA A 112 -7.27 3.98 -18.52
C ALA A 112 -6.46 2.71 -18.89
N GLY A 113 -7.10 1.55 -19.05
CA GLY A 113 -6.42 0.28 -19.33
C GLY A 113 -5.49 -0.19 -18.20
N LEU A 114 -5.69 0.32 -16.99
CA LEU A 114 -4.88 0.00 -15.81
C LEU A 114 -5.48 -1.19 -15.08
N THR A 115 -4.91 -2.38 -15.31
CA THR A 115 -5.35 -3.61 -14.65
C THR A 115 -4.86 -3.64 -13.20
N HIS A 116 -5.75 -3.28 -12.27
CA HIS A 116 -5.64 -3.44 -10.81
C HIS A 116 -4.60 -2.59 -10.07
N SER A 117 -5.08 -1.52 -9.42
CA SER A 117 -4.60 -1.14 -8.09
C SER A 117 -5.80 -0.93 -7.16
N PRO A 118 -6.05 -1.84 -6.21
CA PRO A 118 -7.32 -1.90 -5.50
C PRO A 118 -7.53 -0.80 -4.43
N GLU A 119 -6.68 0.22 -4.34
CA GLU A 119 -6.76 1.22 -3.26
C GLU A 119 -6.58 2.68 -3.68
N PRO A 120 -7.42 3.60 -3.15
CA PRO A 120 -7.24 5.04 -3.30
C PRO A 120 -5.95 5.47 -2.58
N SER A 121 -4.88 5.57 -3.34
CA SER A 121 -3.52 5.79 -2.85
C SER A 121 -2.84 6.97 -3.55
N ALA A 122 -1.76 7.51 -2.97
CA ALA A 122 -1.01 8.61 -3.59
C ALA A 122 -0.50 8.23 -4.99
N ARG A 123 -0.16 6.94 -5.20
CA ARG A 123 0.21 6.39 -6.50
C ARG A 123 -0.94 6.39 -7.49
N LEU A 124 -2.15 6.04 -7.06
CA LEU A 124 -3.35 6.16 -7.89
C LEU A 124 -3.63 7.62 -8.26
N ARG A 125 -3.45 8.57 -7.33
CA ARG A 125 -3.56 10.00 -7.66
C ARG A 125 -2.56 10.41 -8.73
N ASP A 126 -1.31 10.01 -8.58
CA ASP A 126 -0.26 10.32 -9.55
C ASP A 126 -0.60 9.73 -10.92
N GLN A 127 -1.13 8.51 -10.96
CA GLN A 127 -1.64 7.87 -12.18
C GLN A 127 -2.86 8.60 -12.76
N ILE A 128 -3.81 9.03 -11.94
CA ILE A 128 -4.95 9.84 -12.38
C ILE A 128 -4.44 11.12 -13.02
N ARG A 129 -3.52 11.84 -12.38
CA ARG A 129 -2.97 13.12 -12.90
C ARG A 129 -2.11 12.95 -14.15
N ALA A 130 -1.31 11.88 -14.21
CA ALA A 130 -0.42 11.60 -15.33
C ALA A 130 -1.14 10.99 -16.53
N ALA A 131 -2.31 10.36 -16.33
CA ALA A 131 -3.11 9.84 -17.42
C ALA A 131 -3.63 10.98 -18.30
N PRO A 132 -3.40 10.92 -19.63
CA PRO A 132 -3.94 11.92 -20.55
C PRO A 132 -5.46 11.97 -20.39
N PRO A 133 -6.10 13.15 -20.50
CA PRO A 133 -7.54 13.21 -20.57
C PRO A 133 -7.94 12.48 -21.85
N GLU A 134 -8.46 11.26 -21.74
CA GLU A 134 -8.93 10.56 -22.92
C GLU A 134 -10.03 11.42 -23.55
N VAL A 135 -9.72 11.87 -24.77
CA VAL A 135 -10.66 12.51 -25.66
C VAL A 135 -11.77 11.51 -25.87
N ARG A 136 -12.95 11.78 -25.31
CA ARG A 136 -14.18 11.08 -25.68
C ARG A 136 -14.38 11.22 -27.18
N ALA A 137 -13.99 10.21 -27.94
CA ALA A 137 -14.51 10.00 -29.28
C ALA A 137 -15.90 9.36 -29.13
N LYS A 138 -16.93 10.23 -29.11
CA LYS A 138 -18.15 10.19 -29.94
C LYS A 138 -19.38 10.72 -29.19
#